data_AF-A0A7X9D6C6-F1
#
_entry.id   AF-A0A7X9D6C6-F1
#
_cell.length_a   1.000
_cell.length_b   1.000
_cell.length_c   1.000
_cell.angle_alpha   90.00
_cell.angle_beta   90.00
_cell.angle_gamma   90.00
#
_symmetry.space_group_name_H-M   'P 1'
#
loop_
_entity.id
_entity.type
_entity.pdbx_description
1 polymer ?
#
loop_
_entity_poly.entity_id
_entity_poly.type
_entity_poly.pdbx_seq_one_letter_code
_entity_poly.pdbx_strand_id
1 'polypeptide(L)'
;AHFPIPEAVIIASVFWVLAARAETPILLYRMLIISSIHAFAGLFLKKKESTGLRKWEIAVIGVVIIGAALFVSLGKNIRSTETTAEVQHAAWKGEWKKVLEIVTPESSEKEPKLMPYAFLALGYTGELGERLFSYPIRGVEDFDMEEVHTVEGCYFNSILNKCMGNYNEAIHHIFQYSCHFPLGTTHFSLSQLIRYNHSLGNFTMMRKYAQILSHSPRYFGSARRLLKRIEGAQDSIPPAGHLSHEAHTTTNNTPYDLLQLSLAGINSGIAQERYMCYMLLTGDLKSFVEAFSIYEWQRIPRHYEEALLIAGVDPRVHGVSPETEQRFKQLSKVMAQMDVITLDLMTKGTFWNYYLHNQLEGILSQ
;
A
#
# COMPACT_ATOMS: atom_id res chain seq x y z
N ALA A 1 16.90 -26.58 48.69
CA ALA A 1 15.44 -26.46 48.55
C ALA A 1 15.02 -27.12 47.25
N HIS A 2 14.37 -28.29 47.30
CA HIS A 2 13.78 -28.91 46.12
C HIS A 2 12.52 -28.13 45.76
N PHE A 3 12.53 -27.41 44.63
CA PHE A 3 11.30 -26.90 44.04
C PHE A 3 10.61 -28.10 43.36
N PRO A 4 9.48 -28.60 43.87
CA PRO A 4 8.84 -29.77 43.27
C PRO A 4 8.28 -29.35 41.90
N ILE A 5 8.78 -30.01 40.85
CA ILE A 5 8.47 -29.85 39.43
C ILE A 5 6.97 -29.63 39.11
N PRO A 6 5.98 -30.26 39.78
CA PRO A 6 4.57 -29.92 39.57
C PRO A 6 4.25 -28.43 39.79
N GLU A 7 4.89 -27.76 40.74
CA GLU A 7 4.70 -26.32 40.97
C GLU A 7 5.26 -25.49 39.83
N ALA A 8 6.39 -25.88 39.23
CA ALA A 8 6.96 -25.20 38.06
C ALA A 8 6.07 -25.33 36.82
N VAL A 9 5.44 -26.50 36.63
CA VAL A 9 4.48 -26.73 35.53
C VAL A 9 3.18 -25.96 35.76
N ILE A 10 2.68 -25.91 37.00
CA ILE A 10 1.50 -25.10 37.36
C ILE A 10 1.80 -23.62 37.17
N ILE A 11 2.95 -23.13 37.63
CA ILE A 11 3.38 -21.74 37.45
C ILE A 11 3.50 -21.39 35.97
N ALA A 12 4.13 -22.26 35.17
CA ALA A 12 4.17 -22.08 33.72
C ALA A 12 2.75 -22.02 33.16
N SER A 13 1.87 -22.97 33.49
CA SER A 13 0.48 -23.02 33.01
C SER A 13 -0.32 -21.77 33.39
N VAL A 14 -0.09 -21.20 34.58
CA VAL A 14 -0.70 -19.93 35.03
C VAL A 14 -0.16 -18.75 34.21
N PHE A 15 1.15 -18.68 33.98
CA PHE A 15 1.73 -17.67 33.08
C PHE A 15 1.19 -17.80 31.65
N TRP A 16 0.91 -19.02 31.19
CA TRP A 16 0.29 -19.30 29.89
C TRP A 16 -1.17 -18.80 29.81
N VAL A 17 -1.98 -19.00 30.85
CA VAL A 17 -3.36 -18.47 30.93
C VAL A 17 -3.36 -16.94 30.99
N LEU A 18 -2.42 -16.34 31.71
CA LEU A 18 -2.27 -14.88 31.80
C LEU A 18 -1.76 -14.28 30.48
N ALA A 19 -0.83 -14.96 29.80
CA ALA A 19 -0.32 -14.56 28.49
C ALA A 19 -1.41 -14.63 27.41
N ALA A 20 -2.28 -15.65 27.44
CA ALA A 20 -3.43 -15.77 26.53
C ALA A 20 -4.48 -14.66 26.70
N ARG A 21 -4.45 -13.92 27.81
CA ARG A 21 -5.33 -12.77 28.08
C ARG A 21 -4.65 -11.41 27.89
N ALA A 22 -3.37 -11.37 27.54
CA ALA A 22 -2.62 -10.12 27.42
C ALA A 22 -2.78 -9.52 26.01
N GLU A 23 -3.29 -8.29 25.91
CA GLU A 23 -3.47 -7.56 24.64
C GLU A 23 -2.16 -7.01 24.05
N THR A 24 -1.05 -7.05 24.80
CA THR A 24 0.22 -6.44 24.40
C THR A 24 1.31 -7.50 24.12
N PRO A 25 1.85 -7.58 22.89
CA PRO A 25 2.80 -8.64 22.48
C PRO A 25 4.15 -8.61 23.21
N ILE A 26 4.58 -7.46 23.75
CA ILE A 26 5.83 -7.33 24.51
C ILE A 26 5.78 -8.02 25.89
N LEU A 27 4.62 -7.99 26.56
CA LEU A 27 4.43 -8.68 27.84
C LEU A 27 4.39 -10.19 27.64
N LEU A 28 3.72 -10.65 26.58
CA LEU A 28 3.73 -12.04 26.09
C LEU A 28 5.17 -12.53 25.82
N TYR A 29 5.98 -11.73 25.12
CA TYR A 29 7.38 -12.02 24.81
C TYR A 29 8.22 -12.26 26.08
N ARG A 30 8.08 -11.40 27.10
CA ARG A 30 8.83 -11.53 28.36
C ARG A 30 8.38 -12.76 29.17
N MET A 31 7.08 -13.04 29.22
CA MET A 31 6.55 -14.21 29.93
C MET A 31 6.97 -15.54 29.27
N LEU A 32 6.97 -15.60 27.94
CA LEU A 32 7.43 -16.77 27.18
C LEU A 32 8.90 -17.10 27.47
N ILE A 33 9.79 -16.12 27.38
CA ILE A 33 11.23 -16.30 27.65
C ILE A 33 11.45 -16.81 29.08
N ILE A 34 10.78 -16.21 30.07
CA ILE A 34 10.91 -16.62 31.48
C ILE A 34 10.44 -18.07 31.65
N SER A 35 9.30 -18.45 31.06
CA SER A 35 8.77 -19.81 31.15
C SER A 35 9.68 -20.85 30.48
N SER A 36 10.26 -20.52 29.31
CA SER A 36 11.18 -21.40 28.59
C SER A 36 12.49 -21.58 29.35
N ILE A 37 13.05 -20.52 29.95
CA ILE A 37 14.25 -20.61 30.79
C ILE A 37 14.01 -21.51 32.00
N HIS A 38 12.86 -21.40 32.67
CA HIS A 38 12.52 -22.25 33.81
C HIS A 38 12.34 -23.72 33.41
N ALA A 39 11.70 -23.98 32.27
CA ALA A 39 11.54 -25.32 31.73
C ALA A 39 12.90 -25.97 31.35
N PHE A 40 13.79 -25.19 30.74
CA PHE A 40 15.13 -25.63 30.36
C PHE A 40 16.03 -25.88 31.58
N ALA A 41 15.95 -25.02 32.59
CA ALA A 41 16.64 -25.22 33.87
C ALA A 41 16.18 -26.50 34.58
N GLY A 42 14.88 -26.82 34.53
CA GLY A 42 14.32 -28.06 35.07
C GLY A 42 14.84 -29.33 34.38
N LEU A 43 15.10 -29.27 33.07
CA LEU A 43 15.71 -30.35 32.29
C LEU A 43 17.18 -30.57 32.62
N PHE A 44 17.97 -29.49 32.76
CA PHE A 44 19.41 -29.59 33.03
C PHE A 44 19.75 -29.96 34.47
N LEU A 45 18.87 -29.65 35.43
CA LEU A 45 19.09 -29.97 36.84
C LEU A 45 18.87 -31.45 37.18
N LYS A 46 18.39 -32.29 36.25
CA LYS A 46 18.16 -33.72 36.50
C LYS A 46 19.07 -34.59 35.64
N LYS A 47 20.30 -34.81 36.12
CA LYS A 47 21.20 -35.82 35.59
C LYS A 47 20.81 -37.21 36.14
N LYS A 48 20.63 -38.15 35.21
CA LYS A 48 20.63 -39.63 35.34
C LYS A 48 19.32 -40.31 35.83
N GLU A 49 19.02 -41.40 35.11
CA GLU A 49 18.05 -42.49 35.36
C GLU A 49 16.59 -42.33 34.89
N SER A 50 16.31 -42.68 33.63
CA SER A 50 15.54 -43.89 33.27
C SER A 50 15.29 -43.98 31.75
N THR A 51 15.33 -45.21 31.21
CA THR A 51 15.13 -45.60 29.80
C THR A 51 13.64 -45.58 29.38
N GLY A 52 13.05 -44.39 29.32
CA GLY A 52 11.73 -44.16 28.73
C GLY A 52 11.21 -42.75 29.01
N LEU A 53 10.65 -42.07 28.00
CA LEU A 53 10.14 -40.71 28.15
C LEU A 53 9.02 -40.67 29.20
N ARG A 54 9.24 -39.99 30.32
CA ARG A 54 8.23 -39.82 31.37
C ARG A 54 7.22 -38.75 30.92
N LYS A 55 5.94 -38.89 31.32
CA LYS A 55 4.83 -37.97 30.92
C LYS A 55 5.14 -36.48 31.12
N TRP A 56 6.01 -36.11 32.07
CA TRP A 56 6.42 -34.72 32.30
C TRP A 56 7.42 -34.19 31.27
N GLU A 57 8.28 -35.04 30.70
CA GLU A 57 9.19 -34.65 29.60
C GLU A 57 8.38 -34.32 28.34
N ILE A 58 7.31 -35.09 28.08
CA ILE A 58 6.36 -34.82 26.99
C ILE A 58 5.64 -33.49 27.23
N ALA A 59 5.23 -33.20 28.47
CA ALA A 59 4.59 -31.92 28.82
C ALA A 59 5.54 -30.73 28.63
N VAL A 60 6.80 -30.85 29.04
CA VAL A 60 7.81 -29.80 28.87
C VAL A 60 8.11 -29.58 27.38
N ILE A 61 8.30 -30.65 26.60
CA ILE A 61 8.50 -30.57 25.15
C ILE A 61 7.30 -29.90 24.48
N GLY A 62 6.07 -30.25 24.88
CA GLY A 62 4.85 -29.63 24.38
C GLY A 62 4.80 -28.11 24.62
N VAL A 63 5.12 -27.67 25.85
CA VAL A 63 5.17 -26.23 26.20
C VAL A 63 6.23 -25.49 25.38
N VAL A 64 7.40 -26.09 25.17
CA VAL A 64 8.47 -25.47 24.38
C VAL A 64 8.08 -25.36 22.91
N ILE A 65 7.48 -26.40 22.32
CA ILE A 65 7.04 -26.37 20.92
C ILE A 65 5.94 -25.33 20.71
N ILE A 66 4.93 -25.28 21.57
CA ILE A 66 3.85 -24.29 21.48
C ILE A 66 4.41 -22.87 21.68
N GLY A 67 5.36 -22.69 22.61
CA GLY A 67 6.03 -21.41 22.83
C GLY A 67 6.83 -20.94 21.63
N ALA A 68 7.59 -21.83 20.99
CA ALA A 68 8.32 -21.54 19.77
C ALA A 68 7.38 -21.21 18.60
N ALA A 69 6.28 -21.95 18.44
CA ALA A 69 5.28 -21.69 17.41
C ALA A 69 4.62 -20.31 17.58
N LEU A 70 4.24 -19.94 18.82
CA LEU A 70 3.69 -18.61 19.11
C LEU A 70 4.72 -17.50 18.93
N PHE A 71 5.98 -17.72 19.30
CA PHE A 71 7.06 -16.76 19.07
C PHE A 71 7.22 -16.45 17.58
N VAL A 72 7.26 -17.50 16.75
CA VAL A 72 7.34 -17.34 15.29
C VAL A 72 6.09 -16.63 14.74
N SER A 73 4.90 -16.98 15.23
CA SER A 73 3.64 -16.38 14.79
C SER A 73 3.52 -14.89 15.16
N LEU A 74 3.77 -14.54 16.43
CA LEU A 74 3.76 -13.16 16.91
C LEU A 74 4.86 -12.32 16.24
N GLY A 75 6.05 -12.89 16.05
CA GLY A 75 7.15 -12.23 15.34
C GLY A 75 6.80 -11.89 13.89
N LYS A 76 6.05 -12.76 13.20
CA LYS A 76 5.54 -12.47 11.85
C LYS A 76 4.55 -11.31 11.85
N ASN A 77 3.59 -11.30 12.78
CA ASN A 77 2.59 -10.22 12.87
C ASN A 77 3.22 -8.87 13.21
N ILE A 78 4.17 -8.84 14.15
CA ILE A 78 4.92 -7.63 14.49
C ILE A 78 5.68 -7.12 13.27
N ARG A 79 6.42 -8.00 12.58
CA ARG A 79 7.18 -7.61 11.39
C ARG A 79 6.28 -7.06 10.28
N SER A 80 5.13 -7.69 9.99
CA SER A 80 4.21 -7.14 8.97
C SER A 80 3.64 -5.78 9.39
N THR A 81 3.38 -5.58 10.68
CA THR A 81 2.93 -4.27 11.21
C THR A 81 4.03 -3.22 11.07
N GLU A 82 5.28 -3.56 11.41
CA GLU A 82 6.44 -2.68 11.24
C GLU A 82 6.67 -2.33 9.76
N THR A 83 6.62 -3.33 8.86
CA THR A 83 6.73 -3.11 7.41
C THR A 83 5.64 -2.17 6.91
N THR A 84 4.38 -2.40 7.31
CA THR A 84 3.24 -1.54 6.93
C THR A 84 3.48 -0.10 7.39
N ALA A 85 3.88 0.09 8.65
CA ALA A 85 4.17 1.41 9.21
C ALA A 85 5.36 2.09 8.51
N GLU A 86 6.40 1.33 8.16
CA GLU A 86 7.56 1.84 7.44
C GLU A 86 7.20 2.31 6.03
N VAL A 87 6.43 1.52 5.28
CA VAL A 87 5.93 1.88 3.94
C VAL A 87 5.05 3.12 4.01
N GLN A 88 4.09 3.16 4.93
CA GLN A 88 3.22 4.32 5.15
C GLN A 88 4.03 5.57 5.48
N HIS A 89 5.03 5.45 6.36
CA HIS A 89 5.89 6.56 6.72
C HIS A 89 6.71 7.06 5.54
N ALA A 90 7.32 6.15 4.77
CA ALA A 90 8.11 6.48 3.58
C ALA A 90 7.26 7.16 2.51
N ALA A 91 6.06 6.62 2.22
CA ALA A 91 5.11 7.21 1.29
C ALA A 91 4.67 8.62 1.75
N TRP A 92 4.39 8.80 3.03
CA TRP A 92 4.06 10.12 3.58
C TRP A 92 5.19 11.13 3.43
N LYS A 93 6.44 10.69 3.64
CA LYS A 93 7.65 11.50 3.45
C LYS A 93 7.97 11.81 1.99
N GLY A 94 7.40 11.07 1.04
CA GLY A 94 7.76 11.13 -0.38
C GLY A 94 9.07 10.39 -0.68
N GLU A 95 9.45 9.43 0.15
CA GLU A 95 10.63 8.58 -0.05
C GLU A 95 10.27 7.41 -1.00
N TRP A 96 9.88 7.73 -2.23
CA TRP A 96 9.30 6.76 -3.18
C TRP A 96 10.24 5.61 -3.54
N LYS A 97 11.55 5.89 -3.65
CA LYS A 97 12.55 4.82 -3.86
C LYS A 97 12.56 3.81 -2.72
N LYS A 98 12.45 4.29 -1.47
CA LYS A 98 12.36 3.43 -0.29
C LYS A 98 11.08 2.58 -0.31
N VAL A 99 9.96 3.16 -0.75
CA VAL A 99 8.71 2.40 -0.93
C VAL A 99 8.92 1.25 -1.94
N LEU A 100 9.57 1.53 -3.07
CA LEU A 100 9.85 0.51 -4.11
C LEU A 100 10.91 -0.52 -3.69
N GLU A 101 11.83 -0.17 -2.79
CA GLU A 101 12.79 -1.11 -2.19
C GLU A 101 12.11 -2.08 -1.22
N ILE A 102 11.09 -1.63 -0.49
CA ILE A 102 10.35 -2.47 0.46
C ILE A 102 9.25 -3.28 -0.24
N VAL A 103 8.49 -2.62 -1.13
CA VAL A 103 7.34 -3.21 -1.83
C VAL A 103 7.75 -3.61 -3.24
N THR A 104 8.48 -4.73 -3.32
CA THR A 104 8.87 -5.39 -4.58
C THR A 104 7.75 -6.28 -5.13
N PRO A 105 7.81 -6.71 -6.40
CA PRO A 105 6.90 -7.73 -6.94
C PRO A 105 6.79 -8.99 -6.08
N GLU A 106 7.92 -9.53 -5.62
CA GLU A 106 7.97 -10.76 -4.80
C GLU A 106 7.41 -10.55 -3.40
N SER A 107 7.60 -9.34 -2.82
CA SER A 107 7.00 -9.00 -1.53
C SER A 107 5.48 -8.85 -1.65
N SER A 108 4.99 -8.37 -2.80
CA SER A 108 3.57 -8.09 -3.06
C SER A 108 2.75 -9.37 -3.18
N GLU A 109 3.37 -10.50 -3.56
CA GLU A 109 2.72 -11.82 -3.47
C GLU A 109 2.35 -12.20 -2.03
N LYS A 110 3.15 -11.74 -1.05
CA LYS A 110 2.96 -12.05 0.38
C LYS A 110 2.11 -11.00 1.08
N GLU A 111 2.25 -9.74 0.71
CA GLU A 111 1.55 -8.61 1.31
C GLU A 111 0.87 -7.72 0.23
N PRO A 112 -0.16 -8.24 -0.47
CA PRO A 112 -0.80 -7.54 -1.59
C PRO A 112 -1.42 -6.20 -1.20
N LYS A 113 -1.85 -6.06 0.07
CA LYS A 113 -2.35 -4.79 0.64
C LYS A 113 -1.36 -3.61 0.54
N LEU A 114 -0.06 -3.85 0.36
CA LEU A 114 0.95 -2.80 0.24
C LEU A 114 1.18 -2.36 -1.22
N MET A 115 0.70 -3.14 -2.18
CA MET A 115 0.91 -2.94 -3.60
C MET A 115 0.41 -1.58 -4.12
N PRO A 116 -0.73 -1.02 -3.65
CA PRO A 116 -1.13 0.35 -4.03
C PRO A 116 -0.08 1.42 -3.71
N TYR A 117 0.73 1.25 -2.65
CA TYR A 117 1.84 2.15 -2.35
C TYR A 117 2.98 2.05 -3.38
N ALA A 118 3.25 0.85 -3.90
CA ALA A 118 4.20 0.68 -5.00
C ALA A 118 3.70 1.36 -6.27
N PHE A 119 2.41 1.23 -6.60
CA PHE A 119 1.83 1.88 -7.77
C PHE A 119 1.82 3.40 -7.66
N LEU A 120 1.53 3.94 -6.47
CA LEU A 120 1.68 5.37 -6.20
C LEU A 120 3.14 5.82 -6.38
N ALA A 121 4.11 5.04 -5.87
CA ALA A 121 5.53 5.36 -6.00
C ALA A 121 6.00 5.31 -7.46
N LEU A 122 5.60 4.29 -8.23
CA LEU A 122 5.87 4.18 -9.67
C LEU A 122 5.27 5.35 -10.45
N GLY A 123 4.03 5.73 -10.15
CA GLY A 123 3.39 6.89 -10.80
C GLY A 123 4.12 8.20 -10.49
N TYR A 124 4.68 8.34 -9.29
CA TYR A 124 5.51 9.50 -8.94
C TYR A 124 6.87 9.49 -9.65
N THR A 125 7.48 8.31 -9.86
CA THR A 125 8.79 8.21 -10.55
C THR A 125 8.68 8.14 -12.07
N GLY A 126 7.48 8.09 -12.63
CA GLY A 126 7.24 8.00 -14.06
C GLY A 126 7.42 6.60 -14.65
N GLU A 127 7.28 5.57 -13.81
CA GLU A 127 7.57 4.16 -14.14
C GLU A 127 6.32 3.27 -14.13
N LEU A 128 5.12 3.83 -13.89
CA LEU A 128 3.92 3.01 -13.71
C LEU A 128 3.56 2.24 -14.98
N GLY A 129 3.53 2.93 -16.12
CA GLY A 129 3.29 2.32 -17.44
C GLY A 129 4.40 1.36 -17.91
N GLU A 130 5.54 1.32 -17.23
CA GLU A 130 6.67 0.43 -17.55
C GLU A 130 6.68 -0.83 -16.68
N ARG A 131 6.14 -0.73 -15.46
CA ARG A 131 6.35 -1.74 -14.41
C ARG A 131 5.08 -2.26 -13.75
N LEU A 132 3.90 -1.73 -14.06
CA LEU A 132 2.63 -2.16 -13.45
C LEU A 132 2.48 -3.68 -13.47
N PHE A 133 2.63 -4.31 -14.65
CA PHE A 133 2.41 -5.76 -14.80
C PHE A 133 3.58 -6.62 -14.34
N SER A 134 4.68 -6.03 -13.85
CA SER A 134 5.70 -6.77 -13.13
C SER A 134 5.25 -7.19 -11.73
N TYR A 135 4.24 -6.50 -11.17
CA TYR A 135 3.59 -6.85 -9.91
C TYR A 135 2.45 -7.87 -10.15
N PRO A 136 2.10 -8.69 -9.15
CA PRO A 136 1.06 -9.72 -9.26
C PRO A 136 -0.36 -9.12 -9.14
N ILE A 137 -0.66 -8.08 -9.93
CA ILE A 137 -1.98 -7.43 -9.99
C ILE A 137 -2.99 -8.32 -10.70
N ARG A 138 -4.20 -8.45 -10.15
CA ARG A 138 -5.29 -9.27 -10.72
C ARG A 138 -6.36 -8.43 -11.38
N GLY A 139 -6.66 -7.28 -10.80
CA GLY A 139 -7.75 -6.43 -11.26
C GLY A 139 -7.55 -4.98 -10.89
N VAL A 140 -8.54 -4.17 -11.23
CA VAL A 140 -8.57 -2.75 -10.88
C VAL A 140 -8.71 -2.53 -9.37
N GLU A 141 -9.28 -3.50 -8.65
CA GLU A 141 -9.49 -3.49 -7.21
C GLU A 141 -8.17 -3.53 -6.43
N ASP A 142 -7.12 -4.07 -7.04
CA ASP A 142 -5.77 -4.14 -6.48
C ASP A 142 -4.96 -2.84 -6.70
N PHE A 143 -5.45 -1.93 -7.56
CA PHE A 143 -4.73 -0.76 -8.04
C PHE A 143 -4.74 0.42 -7.07
N ASP A 144 -5.85 0.57 -6.34
CA ASP A 144 -6.13 1.65 -5.40
C ASP A 144 -6.87 1.15 -4.16
N MET A 145 -7.06 2.04 -3.18
CA MET A 145 -7.88 1.77 -2.00
C MET A 145 -9.11 2.67 -1.93
N GLU A 146 -9.60 3.19 -3.07
CA GLU A 146 -10.64 4.24 -3.12
C GLU A 146 -11.93 3.81 -2.42
N GLU A 147 -12.40 2.59 -2.66
CA GLU A 147 -13.61 2.02 -2.06
C GLU A 147 -13.42 1.48 -0.63
N VAL A 148 -12.20 1.53 -0.11
CA VAL A 148 -11.84 0.97 1.20
C VAL A 148 -12.02 2.04 2.28
N HIS A 149 -13.20 2.09 2.88
CA HIS A 149 -13.51 2.95 4.03
C HIS A 149 -12.91 2.43 5.35
N THR A 150 -11.63 2.08 5.36
CA THR A 150 -10.86 1.70 6.56
C THR A 150 -9.87 2.80 6.94
N VAL A 151 -9.25 2.66 8.12
CA VAL A 151 -8.16 3.53 8.56
C VAL A 151 -7.04 3.58 7.52
N GLU A 152 -6.66 2.42 6.98
CA GLU A 152 -5.59 2.28 6.00
C GLU A 152 -5.97 2.88 4.64
N GLY A 153 -7.20 2.64 4.18
CA GLY A 153 -7.70 3.20 2.92
C GLY A 153 -7.79 4.72 2.97
N CYS A 154 -8.39 5.28 4.04
CA CYS A 154 -8.43 6.73 4.24
C CYS A 154 -7.03 7.35 4.33
N TYR A 155 -6.08 6.68 4.97
CA TYR A 155 -4.70 7.13 5.02
C TYR A 155 -4.05 7.16 3.63
N PHE A 156 -4.15 6.05 2.89
CA PHE A 156 -3.60 5.94 1.54
C PHE A 156 -4.23 6.95 0.58
N ASN A 157 -5.56 7.01 0.52
CA ASN A 157 -6.30 7.88 -0.40
C ASN A 157 -6.01 9.35 -0.14
N SER A 158 -5.74 9.74 1.12
CA SER A 158 -5.26 11.07 1.43
C SER A 158 -3.90 11.40 0.79
N ILE A 159 -2.96 10.45 0.84
CA ILE A 159 -1.62 10.62 0.22
C ILE A 159 -1.74 10.63 -1.30
N LEU A 160 -2.52 9.70 -1.87
CA LEU A 160 -2.78 9.60 -3.31
C LEU A 160 -3.33 10.93 -3.86
N ASN A 161 -4.41 11.44 -3.27
CA ASN A 161 -5.02 12.70 -3.69
C ASN A 161 -4.08 13.90 -3.51
N LYS A 162 -3.31 13.93 -2.41
CA LYS A 162 -2.25 14.94 -2.22
C LYS A 162 -1.22 14.89 -3.36
N CYS A 163 -0.78 13.70 -3.77
CA CYS A 163 0.20 13.55 -4.84
C CYS A 163 -0.35 14.03 -6.19
N MET A 164 -1.64 13.80 -6.46
CA MET A 164 -2.33 14.29 -7.66
C MET A 164 -2.74 15.78 -7.59
N GLY A 165 -2.41 16.48 -6.49
CA GLY A 165 -2.80 17.88 -6.30
C GLY A 165 -4.28 18.10 -5.91
N ASN A 166 -5.07 17.03 -5.74
CA ASN A 166 -6.46 17.09 -5.30
C ASN A 166 -6.55 17.28 -3.77
N TYR A 167 -6.17 18.46 -3.29
CA TYR A 167 -6.09 18.73 -1.85
C TYR A 167 -7.44 18.73 -1.13
N ASN A 168 -8.54 19.02 -1.82
CA ASN A 168 -9.88 18.93 -1.24
C ASN A 168 -10.20 17.49 -0.87
N GLU A 169 -9.93 16.54 -1.77
CA GLU A 169 -10.16 15.13 -1.48
C GLU A 169 -9.14 14.56 -0.50
N ALA A 170 -7.90 15.07 -0.53
CA ALA A 170 -6.92 14.75 0.51
C ALA A 170 -7.41 15.19 1.91
N ILE A 171 -8.11 16.33 2.03
CA ILE A 171 -8.73 16.79 3.28
C ILE A 171 -9.91 15.89 3.66
N HIS A 172 -10.77 15.53 2.71
CA HIS A 172 -11.91 14.64 2.92
C HIS A 172 -11.46 13.31 3.54
N HIS A 173 -10.47 12.64 2.96
CA HIS A 173 -9.96 11.38 3.48
C HIS A 173 -9.24 11.52 4.84
N ILE A 174 -8.54 12.63 5.13
CA ILE A 174 -7.99 12.85 6.49
C ILE A 174 -9.09 13.05 7.52
N PHE A 175 -10.19 13.69 7.12
CA PHE A 175 -11.35 13.83 7.98
C PHE A 175 -11.96 12.46 8.26
N GLN A 176 -12.22 11.64 7.23
CA GLN A 176 -12.70 10.27 7.39
C GLN A 176 -11.76 9.41 8.24
N TYR A 177 -10.45 9.48 7.99
CA TYR A 177 -9.41 8.83 8.80
C TYR A 177 -9.59 9.17 10.29
N SER A 178 -9.85 10.44 10.59
CA SER A 178 -10.06 10.91 11.97
C SER A 178 -11.31 10.35 12.64
N CYS A 179 -12.37 10.08 11.86
CA CYS A 179 -13.62 9.51 12.36
C CYS A 179 -13.49 8.06 12.83
N HIS A 180 -12.45 7.34 12.40
CA HIS A 180 -12.17 5.99 12.87
C HIS A 180 -11.61 5.92 14.31
N PHE A 181 -11.17 7.05 14.87
CA PHE A 181 -10.61 7.09 16.22
C PHE A 181 -11.67 7.53 17.24
N PRO A 182 -11.82 6.83 18.39
CA PRO A 182 -12.83 7.17 19.39
C PRO A 182 -12.73 8.60 19.95
N LEU A 183 -11.51 9.14 19.99
CA LEU A 183 -11.22 10.50 20.45
C LEU A 183 -11.27 11.54 19.31
N GLY A 184 -11.68 11.11 18.12
CA GLY A 184 -11.76 11.94 16.92
C GLY A 184 -10.39 12.33 16.37
N THR A 185 -10.23 13.62 16.05
CA THR A 185 -9.10 14.12 15.29
C THR A 185 -7.76 13.94 16.00
N THR A 186 -6.87 13.17 15.38
CA THR A 186 -5.52 12.94 15.87
C THR A 186 -4.58 14.12 15.58
N HIS A 187 -3.44 14.19 16.28
CA HIS A 187 -2.38 15.14 15.97
C HIS A 187 -1.86 15.02 14.53
N PHE A 188 -1.79 13.78 14.01
CA PHE A 188 -1.42 13.52 12.63
C PHE A 188 -2.42 14.17 11.67
N SER A 189 -3.72 13.93 11.90
CA SER A 189 -4.79 14.50 11.10
C SER A 189 -4.76 16.03 11.11
N LEU A 190 -4.65 16.67 12.28
CA LEU A 190 -4.54 18.14 12.39
C LEU A 190 -3.33 18.67 11.60
N SER A 191 -2.20 17.96 11.66
CA SER A 191 -1.01 18.36 10.92
C SER A 191 -1.19 18.26 9.41
N GLN A 192 -1.91 17.24 8.91
CA GLN A 192 -2.22 17.13 7.48
C GLN A 192 -3.25 18.16 7.04
N LEU A 193 -4.31 18.39 7.82
CA LEU A 193 -5.30 19.42 7.56
C LEU A 193 -4.66 20.80 7.42
N ILE A 194 -3.71 21.15 8.28
CA ILE A 194 -2.93 22.40 8.15
C ILE A 194 -2.15 22.43 6.84
N ARG A 195 -1.46 21.35 6.46
CA ARG A 195 -0.64 21.29 5.24
C ARG A 195 -1.47 21.40 3.96
N TYR A 196 -2.60 20.73 3.90
CA TYR A 196 -3.47 20.76 2.72
C TYR A 196 -4.18 22.12 2.61
N ASN A 197 -4.68 22.66 3.72
CA ASN A 197 -5.25 24.02 3.71
C ASN A 197 -4.21 25.08 3.35
N HIS A 198 -2.95 24.91 3.73
CA HIS A 198 -1.87 25.77 3.25
C HIS A 198 -1.68 25.70 1.74
N SER A 199 -1.76 24.49 1.16
CA SER A 199 -1.63 24.28 -0.29
C SER A 199 -2.81 24.91 -1.05
N LEU A 200 -3.99 24.96 -0.41
CA LEU A 200 -5.19 25.64 -0.91
C LEU A 200 -5.27 27.14 -0.57
N GLY A 201 -4.27 27.71 0.12
CA GLY A 201 -4.33 29.12 0.54
C GLY A 201 -5.44 29.45 1.57
N ASN A 202 -6.02 28.44 2.23
CA ASN A 202 -7.06 28.58 3.24
C ASN A 202 -6.45 28.81 4.64
N PHE A 203 -5.96 30.02 4.86
CA PHE A 203 -5.33 30.45 6.10
C PHE A 203 -6.30 30.50 7.28
N THR A 204 -7.60 30.69 7.05
CA THR A 204 -8.65 30.63 8.07
C THR A 204 -8.71 29.24 8.71
N MET A 205 -8.78 28.17 7.90
CA MET A 205 -8.77 26.81 8.42
C MET A 205 -7.42 26.44 9.03
N MET A 206 -6.31 26.86 8.42
CA MET A 206 -4.99 26.68 9.03
C MET A 206 -4.92 27.27 10.44
N ARG A 207 -5.41 28.49 10.65
CA ARG A 207 -5.44 29.15 11.97
C ARG A 207 -6.25 28.34 12.97
N LYS A 208 -7.44 27.87 12.58
CA LYS A 208 -8.31 27.06 13.44
C LYS A 208 -7.60 25.78 13.91
N TYR A 209 -7.02 25.01 12.99
CA TYR A 209 -6.34 23.76 13.34
C TYR A 209 -5.04 24.00 14.11
N ALA A 210 -4.27 25.04 13.76
CA ALA A 210 -3.07 25.41 14.48
C ALA A 210 -3.38 25.88 15.91
N GLN A 211 -4.51 26.57 16.12
CA GLN A 211 -4.96 26.97 17.45
C GLN A 211 -5.27 25.75 18.33
N ILE A 212 -5.93 24.71 17.79
CA ILE A 212 -6.14 23.43 18.49
C ILE A 212 -4.79 22.80 18.87
N LEU A 213 -3.86 22.68 17.92
CA LEU A 213 -2.51 22.15 18.19
C LEU A 213 -1.72 22.98 19.19
N SER A 214 -1.99 24.29 19.28
CA SER A 214 -1.33 25.17 20.24
C SER A 214 -1.68 24.86 21.69
N HIS A 215 -2.75 24.11 21.95
CA HIS A 215 -3.08 23.61 23.30
C HIS A 215 -2.46 22.25 23.61
N SER A 216 -1.81 21.59 22.64
CA SER A 216 -1.10 20.32 22.85
C SER A 216 0.27 20.57 23.48
N PRO A 217 0.62 19.94 24.62
CA PRO A 217 1.93 20.12 25.26
C PRO A 217 3.11 19.84 24.33
N ARG A 218 2.97 18.85 23.43
CA ARG A 218 4.03 18.45 22.50
C ARG A 218 4.20 19.41 21.32
N TYR A 219 3.12 20.03 20.85
CA TYR A 219 3.11 20.82 19.62
C TYR A 219 2.91 22.32 19.85
N PHE A 220 2.77 22.75 21.10
CA PHE A 220 2.57 24.15 21.50
C PHE A 220 3.53 25.11 20.77
N GLY A 221 4.84 24.84 20.82
CA GLY A 221 5.86 25.73 20.28
C GLY A 221 5.83 25.85 18.75
N SER A 222 5.65 24.74 18.03
CA SER A 222 5.55 24.76 16.57
C SER A 222 4.24 25.41 16.10
N ALA A 223 3.13 25.11 16.78
CA ALA A 223 1.83 25.68 16.47
C ALA A 223 1.79 27.20 16.70
N ARG A 224 2.35 27.71 17.81
CA ARG A 224 2.45 29.17 18.04
C ARG A 224 3.32 29.88 17.02
N ARG A 225 4.45 29.28 16.62
CA ARG A 225 5.30 29.83 15.55
C ARG A 225 4.56 29.88 14.21
N LEU A 226 3.77 28.86 13.90
CA LEU A 226 2.93 28.85 12.71
C LEU A 226 1.87 29.96 12.75
N LEU A 227 1.14 30.08 13.86
CA LEU A 227 0.11 31.13 14.05
C LEU A 227 0.70 32.53 13.86
N LYS A 228 1.88 32.80 14.42
CA LYS A 228 2.58 34.08 14.23
C LYS A 228 3.01 34.29 12.78
N ARG A 229 3.44 33.25 12.07
CA ARG A 229 3.87 33.35 10.67
C ARG A 229 2.72 33.71 9.73
N ILE A 230 1.52 33.22 10.01
CA ILE A 230 0.32 33.45 9.18
C ILE A 230 -0.55 34.58 9.74
N GLU A 231 -0.04 35.37 10.69
CA GLU A 231 -0.75 36.51 11.26
C GLU A 231 -1.00 37.56 10.17
N GLY A 232 -2.27 37.97 10.02
CA GLY A 232 -2.68 38.90 8.97
C GLY A 232 -2.79 38.31 7.55
N ALA A 233 -2.44 37.04 7.35
CA ALA A 233 -2.67 36.35 6.08
C ALA A 233 -4.17 36.22 5.82
N GLN A 234 -4.61 36.66 4.64
CA GLN A 234 -5.98 36.49 4.16
C GLN A 234 -6.07 35.23 3.31
N ASP A 235 -7.24 34.61 3.30
CA ASP A 235 -7.50 33.48 2.42
C ASP A 235 -7.24 33.91 0.98
N SER A 236 -6.34 33.20 0.33
CA SER A 236 -6.11 33.34 -1.10
C SER A 236 -6.79 32.15 -1.73
N ILE A 237 -7.84 32.39 -2.53
CA ILE A 237 -8.26 31.37 -3.49
C ILE A 237 -7.03 31.17 -4.38
N PRO A 238 -6.47 29.94 -4.48
CA PRO A 238 -5.38 29.73 -5.42
C PRO A 238 -5.88 30.21 -6.78
N PRO A 239 -5.03 30.79 -7.65
CA PRO A 239 -5.43 31.07 -9.01
C PRO A 239 -6.16 29.83 -9.55
N ALA A 240 -7.28 30.03 -10.23
CA ALA A 240 -8.22 29.00 -10.67
C ALA A 240 -7.64 28.00 -11.71
N GLY A 241 -6.39 27.57 -11.54
CA GLY A 241 -5.68 26.55 -12.30
C GLY A 241 -5.27 25.35 -11.44
N HIS A 242 -5.93 25.10 -10.30
CA HIS A 242 -5.73 23.87 -9.53
C HIS A 242 -6.71 22.77 -9.96
N LEU A 243 -7.94 23.13 -10.32
CA LEU A 243 -8.97 22.34 -11.00
C LEU A 243 -9.87 23.37 -11.69
N SER A 244 -10.32 23.15 -12.94
CA SER A 244 -11.27 24.07 -13.56
C SER A 244 -12.54 24.14 -12.70
N HIS A 245 -13.32 25.24 -12.77
CA HIS A 245 -14.60 25.31 -12.06
C HIS A 245 -15.58 24.19 -12.47
N GLU A 246 -15.31 23.53 -13.60
CA GLU A 246 -16.04 22.41 -14.19
C GLU A 246 -15.44 21.03 -13.84
N ALA A 247 -14.25 20.99 -13.25
CA ALA A 247 -13.61 19.76 -12.80
C ALA A 247 -14.27 19.28 -11.50
N HIS A 248 -15.39 18.60 -11.66
CA HIS A 248 -16.00 17.81 -10.60
C HIS A 248 -15.14 16.56 -10.39
N THR A 249 -14.24 16.59 -9.42
CA THR A 249 -13.65 15.38 -8.84
C THR A 249 -14.61 14.87 -7.77
N THR A 250 -14.81 13.55 -7.61
CA THR A 250 -15.81 12.86 -6.77
C THR A 250 -17.15 12.54 -7.47
N THR A 251 -17.09 12.19 -8.75
CA THR A 251 -18.29 11.79 -9.52
C THR A 251 -18.73 10.34 -9.27
N ASN A 252 -18.10 9.63 -8.33
CA ASN A 252 -18.14 8.16 -8.19
C ASN A 252 -17.78 7.45 -9.51
N ASN A 253 -16.98 8.10 -10.35
CA ASN A 253 -16.51 7.60 -11.63
C ASN A 253 -14.99 7.88 -11.70
N THR A 254 -14.22 6.95 -11.15
CA THR A 254 -12.75 7.03 -11.06
C THR A 254 -12.09 7.35 -12.41
N PRO A 255 -12.45 6.72 -13.56
CA PRO A 255 -11.92 7.12 -14.87
C PRO A 255 -12.12 8.60 -15.20
N TYR A 256 -13.33 9.12 -14.95
CA TYR A 256 -13.67 10.51 -15.25
C TYR A 256 -12.87 11.45 -14.35
N ASP A 257 -12.81 11.16 -13.05
CA ASP A 257 -12.10 11.98 -12.08
C ASP A 257 -10.59 12.03 -12.38
N LEU A 258 -9.99 10.89 -12.75
CA LEU A 258 -8.58 10.81 -13.15
C LEU A 258 -8.29 11.58 -14.46
N LEU A 259 -9.20 11.53 -15.44
CA LEU A 259 -9.08 12.32 -16.67
C LEU A 259 -9.18 13.82 -16.39
N GLN A 260 -10.11 14.25 -15.53
CA GLN A 260 -10.20 15.67 -15.15
C GLN A 260 -8.93 16.12 -14.45
N LEU A 261 -8.38 15.30 -13.54
CA LEU A 261 -7.13 15.58 -12.84
C LEU A 261 -5.92 15.61 -13.78
N SER A 262 -5.86 14.73 -14.77
CA SER A 262 -4.75 14.72 -15.75
C SER A 262 -4.77 15.93 -16.66
N LEU A 263 -5.94 16.53 -16.90
CA LEU A 263 -6.09 17.75 -17.71
C LEU A 263 -6.00 19.05 -16.89
N ALA A 264 -6.22 18.99 -15.58
CA ALA A 264 -6.24 20.15 -14.69
C ALA A 264 -4.89 20.83 -14.43
N GLY A 265 -3.79 20.24 -14.89
CA GLY A 265 -2.45 20.85 -14.83
C GLY A 265 -1.59 20.41 -13.64
N ILE A 266 -1.75 20.96 -12.44
CA ILE A 266 -0.75 20.77 -11.36
C ILE A 266 -0.56 19.28 -11.00
N ASN A 267 0.68 18.78 -11.09
CA ASN A 267 1.04 17.38 -10.83
C ASN A 267 0.22 16.35 -11.64
N SER A 268 -0.27 16.75 -12.82
CA SER A 268 -1.14 15.93 -13.66
C SER A 268 -0.49 14.64 -14.17
N GLY A 269 0.85 14.57 -14.23
CA GLY A 269 1.57 13.39 -14.72
C GLY A 269 1.21 12.11 -13.96
N ILE A 270 1.02 12.19 -12.64
CA ILE A 270 0.61 11.04 -11.83
C ILE A 270 -0.82 10.62 -12.22
N ALA A 271 -1.75 11.59 -12.29
CA ALA A 271 -3.13 11.31 -12.67
C ALA A 271 -3.23 10.74 -14.09
N GLN A 272 -2.43 11.25 -15.04
CA GLN A 272 -2.31 10.74 -16.40
C GLN A 272 -1.84 9.28 -16.40
N GLU A 273 -0.74 8.95 -15.74
CA GLU A 273 -0.25 7.57 -15.69
C GLU A 273 -1.28 6.63 -15.07
N ARG A 274 -1.92 7.06 -13.98
CA ARG A 274 -2.97 6.28 -13.33
C ARG A 274 -4.19 6.08 -14.24
N TYR A 275 -4.62 7.12 -14.95
CA TYR A 275 -5.74 7.03 -15.89
C TYR A 275 -5.47 6.03 -17.01
N MET A 276 -4.28 6.11 -17.63
CA MET A 276 -3.88 5.18 -18.69
C MET A 276 -3.82 3.75 -18.17
N CYS A 277 -3.20 3.52 -17.00
CA CYS A 277 -3.14 2.20 -16.38
C CYS A 277 -4.52 1.66 -15.96
N TYR A 278 -5.43 2.52 -15.50
CA TYR A 278 -6.81 2.12 -15.18
C TYR A 278 -7.53 1.55 -16.42
N MET A 279 -7.35 2.18 -17.59
CA MET A 279 -7.92 1.65 -18.84
C MET A 279 -7.31 0.32 -19.27
N LEU A 280 -6.01 0.12 -19.03
CA LEU A 280 -5.38 -1.18 -19.27
C LEU A 280 -5.94 -2.27 -18.35
N LEU A 281 -6.11 -1.97 -17.06
CA LEU A 281 -6.63 -2.91 -16.07
C LEU A 281 -8.09 -3.29 -16.34
N THR A 282 -8.90 -2.34 -16.81
CA THR A 282 -10.30 -2.61 -17.20
C THR A 282 -10.43 -3.28 -18.58
N GLY A 283 -9.35 -3.32 -19.37
CA GLY A 283 -9.35 -3.87 -20.72
C GLY A 283 -10.09 -3.02 -21.75
N ASP A 284 -10.46 -1.77 -21.42
CA ASP A 284 -11.09 -0.84 -22.35
C ASP A 284 -10.04 -0.20 -23.29
N LEU A 285 -9.59 -1.00 -24.25
CA LEU A 285 -8.59 -0.60 -25.22
C LEU A 285 -9.05 0.53 -26.15
N LYS A 286 -10.36 0.68 -26.35
CA LYS A 286 -10.90 1.75 -27.19
C LYS A 286 -10.70 3.09 -26.49
N SER A 287 -11.19 3.22 -25.25
CA SER A 287 -11.00 4.43 -24.46
C SER A 287 -9.51 4.71 -24.21
N PHE A 288 -8.70 3.66 -24.02
CA PHE A 288 -7.25 3.79 -23.91
C PHE A 288 -6.63 4.47 -25.14
N VAL A 289 -6.96 4.04 -26.37
CA VAL A 289 -6.41 4.63 -27.60
C VAL A 289 -6.87 6.07 -27.78
N GLU A 290 -8.13 6.36 -27.49
CA GLU A 290 -8.68 7.72 -27.52
C GLU A 290 -7.93 8.63 -26.56
N ALA A 291 -7.73 8.19 -25.31
CA ALA A 291 -6.99 8.92 -24.30
C ALA A 291 -5.50 9.05 -24.60
N PHE A 292 -4.87 8.00 -25.13
CA PHE A 292 -3.45 8.00 -25.50
C PHE A 292 -3.14 9.14 -26.47
N SER A 293 -4.08 9.43 -27.37
CA SER A 293 -3.99 10.48 -28.39
C SER A 293 -4.13 11.91 -27.84
N ILE A 294 -4.60 12.06 -26.59
CA ILE A 294 -4.74 13.37 -25.91
C ILE A 294 -3.38 13.86 -25.41
N TYR A 295 -2.47 12.94 -25.07
CA TYR A 295 -1.22 13.26 -24.40
C TYR A 295 -0.01 13.25 -25.35
N GLU A 296 0.98 14.07 -25.03
CA GLU A 296 2.28 14.03 -25.70
C GLU A 296 3.25 13.10 -24.96
N TRP A 297 3.92 12.23 -25.73
CA TRP A 297 4.81 11.20 -25.18
C TRP A 297 6.24 11.46 -25.64
N GLN A 298 7.14 11.77 -24.70
CA GLN A 298 8.59 11.80 -24.99
C GLN A 298 9.13 10.40 -25.25
N ARG A 299 8.64 9.44 -24.47
CA ARG A 299 8.86 8.01 -24.60
C ARG A 299 7.56 7.32 -24.23
N ILE A 300 7.12 6.39 -25.06
CA ILE A 300 5.93 5.60 -24.78
C ILE A 300 6.32 4.48 -23.79
N PRO A 301 5.64 4.37 -22.65
CA PRO A 301 5.86 3.26 -21.72
C PRO A 301 5.60 1.91 -22.38
N ARG A 302 6.43 0.90 -22.05
CA ARG A 302 6.34 -0.45 -22.63
C ARG A 302 4.92 -1.01 -22.63
N HIS A 303 4.20 -0.94 -21.52
CA HIS A 303 2.86 -1.54 -21.46
C HIS A 303 1.85 -0.80 -22.33
N TYR A 304 2.09 0.47 -22.65
CA TYR A 304 1.25 1.25 -23.53
C TYR A 304 1.50 0.84 -24.99
N GLU A 305 2.77 0.64 -25.38
CA GLU A 305 3.11 0.04 -26.67
C GLU A 305 2.48 -1.35 -26.84
N GLU A 306 2.59 -2.19 -25.80
CA GLU A 306 2.00 -3.53 -25.78
C GLU A 306 0.47 -3.47 -25.98
N ALA A 307 -0.21 -2.51 -25.37
CA ALA A 307 -1.65 -2.32 -25.49
C ALA A 307 -2.08 -1.78 -26.86
N LEU A 308 -1.33 -0.84 -27.44
CA LEU A 308 -1.56 -0.31 -28.79
C LEU A 308 -1.55 -1.45 -29.82
N LEU A 309 -0.60 -2.39 -29.71
CA LEU A 309 -0.54 -3.54 -30.62
C LEU A 309 -1.74 -4.49 -30.48
N ILE A 310 -2.22 -4.72 -29.26
CA ILE A 310 -3.45 -5.52 -29.04
C ILE A 310 -4.68 -4.79 -29.58
N ALA A 311 -4.75 -3.47 -29.43
CA ALA A 311 -5.83 -2.65 -29.98
C ALA A 311 -5.85 -2.63 -31.52
N GLY A 312 -4.79 -3.11 -32.18
CA GLY A 312 -4.72 -3.25 -33.64
C GLY A 312 -4.53 -1.91 -34.37
N VAL A 313 -4.01 -0.89 -33.68
CA VAL A 313 -3.71 0.40 -34.32
C VAL A 313 -2.47 0.29 -35.23
N ASP A 314 -2.31 1.24 -36.15
CA ASP A 314 -1.06 1.32 -36.94
C ASP A 314 0.12 1.70 -36.00
N PRO A 315 1.11 0.81 -35.82
CA PRO A 315 2.23 1.02 -34.91
C PRO A 315 3.04 2.27 -35.27
N ARG A 316 3.15 2.60 -36.57
CA ARG A 316 3.95 3.73 -37.05
C ARG A 316 3.27 5.06 -36.75
N VAL A 317 1.94 5.10 -36.88
CA VAL A 317 1.15 6.30 -36.58
C VAL A 317 1.19 6.61 -35.09
N HIS A 318 1.22 5.57 -34.24
CA HIS A 318 1.20 5.71 -32.78
C HIS A 318 2.59 5.63 -32.13
N GLY A 319 3.66 5.61 -32.94
CA GLY A 319 5.04 5.69 -32.45
C GLY A 319 5.55 4.46 -31.70
N VAL A 320 4.92 3.29 -31.87
CA VAL A 320 5.35 2.03 -31.23
C VAL A 320 6.74 1.64 -31.70
N SER A 321 7.63 1.29 -30.77
CA SER A 321 8.99 0.88 -31.08
C SER A 321 9.06 -0.36 -31.99
N PRO A 322 10.02 -0.41 -32.95
CA PRO A 322 10.24 -1.59 -33.79
C PRO A 322 10.52 -2.87 -32.98
N GLU A 323 11.19 -2.74 -31.83
CA GLU A 323 11.49 -3.84 -30.93
C GLU A 323 10.22 -4.48 -30.36
N THR A 324 9.26 -3.66 -29.90
CA THR A 324 7.99 -4.16 -29.37
C THR A 324 7.13 -4.76 -30.48
N GLU A 325 7.12 -4.17 -31.68
CA GLU A 325 6.44 -4.74 -32.86
C GLU A 325 7.01 -6.13 -33.23
N GLN A 326 8.34 -6.27 -33.23
CA GLN A 326 9.00 -7.54 -33.51
C GLN A 326 8.67 -8.61 -32.46
N ARG A 327 8.67 -8.24 -31.17
CA ARG A 327 8.25 -9.12 -30.08
C ARG A 327 6.81 -9.60 -30.26
N PHE A 328 5.90 -8.71 -30.64
CA PHE A 328 4.49 -9.06 -30.85
C PHE A 328 4.30 -10.01 -32.05
N LYS A 329 5.06 -9.84 -33.13
CA LYS A 329 5.08 -10.78 -34.27
C LYS A 329 5.59 -12.16 -33.87
N GLN A 330 6.60 -12.24 -33.01
CA GLN A 330 7.10 -13.52 -32.49
C GLN A 330 6.06 -14.16 -31.57
N LEU A 331 5.45 -13.40 -30.66
CA LEU A 331 4.38 -13.84 -29.80
C LEU A 331 3.22 -14.46 -30.60
N SER A 332 2.78 -13.77 -31.65
CA SER A 332 1.70 -14.24 -32.53
C SER A 332 2.02 -15.60 -33.19
N LYS A 333 3.28 -15.84 -33.55
CA LYS A 333 3.73 -17.14 -34.09
C LYS A 333 3.70 -18.24 -33.02
N VAL A 334 4.17 -17.94 -31.82
CA VAL A 334 4.16 -18.88 -30.68
C VAL A 334 2.73 -19.22 -30.28
N MET A 335 1.83 -18.24 -30.23
CA MET A 335 0.40 -18.45 -29.99
C MET A 335 -0.22 -19.37 -31.05
N ALA A 336 0.09 -19.17 -32.33
CA ALA A 336 -0.39 -20.03 -33.42
C ALA A 336 0.15 -21.48 -33.34
N GLN A 337 1.31 -21.68 -32.71
CA GLN A 337 1.93 -22.98 -32.48
C GLN A 337 1.43 -23.68 -31.21
N MET A 338 0.61 -23.00 -30.38
CA MET A 338 0.12 -23.50 -29.09
C MET A 338 1.24 -23.91 -28.11
N ASP A 339 2.42 -23.29 -28.21
CA ASP A 339 3.52 -23.52 -27.27
C ASP A 339 3.31 -22.68 -26.00
N VAL A 340 2.57 -23.24 -25.05
CA VAL A 340 2.16 -22.58 -23.80
C VAL A 340 3.35 -22.20 -22.91
N ILE A 341 4.41 -23.03 -22.89
CA ILE A 341 5.58 -22.78 -22.03
C ILE A 341 6.36 -21.57 -22.55
N THR A 342 6.63 -21.54 -23.86
CA THR A 342 7.30 -20.38 -24.47
C THR A 342 6.43 -19.13 -24.38
N LEU A 343 5.10 -19.27 -24.51
CA LEU A 343 4.16 -18.16 -24.36
C LEU A 343 4.26 -17.53 -22.97
N ASP A 344 4.16 -18.32 -21.90
CA ASP A 344 4.24 -17.84 -20.50
C ASP A 344 5.57 -17.13 -20.22
N LEU A 345 6.69 -17.71 -20.70
CA LEU A 345 8.01 -17.09 -20.55
C LEU A 345 8.13 -15.76 -21.29
N MET A 346 7.52 -15.62 -22.46
CA MET A 346 7.57 -14.39 -23.27
C MET A 346 6.65 -13.28 -22.74
N THR A 347 5.53 -13.64 -22.11
CA THR A 347 4.52 -12.68 -21.65
C THR A 347 4.70 -12.32 -20.17
N LYS A 348 5.47 -13.07 -19.37
CA LYS A 348 5.66 -12.75 -17.95
C LYS A 348 6.05 -11.29 -17.73
N GLY A 349 5.28 -10.60 -16.87
CA GLY A 349 5.53 -9.20 -16.56
C GLY A 349 5.04 -8.20 -17.62
N THR A 350 4.21 -8.61 -18.59
CA THR A 350 3.71 -7.77 -19.69
C THR A 350 2.22 -7.56 -19.60
N PHE A 351 1.73 -6.51 -20.28
CA PHE A 351 0.29 -6.31 -20.47
C PHE A 351 -0.34 -7.48 -21.24
N TRP A 352 0.39 -8.10 -22.17
CA TRP A 352 -0.11 -9.24 -22.93
C TRP A 352 -0.48 -10.41 -22.02
N ASN A 353 0.31 -10.70 -20.98
CA ASN A 353 -0.03 -11.79 -20.05
C ASN A 353 -1.31 -11.49 -19.29
N TYR A 354 -1.44 -10.26 -18.80
CA TYR A 354 -2.61 -9.80 -18.07
C TYR A 354 -3.87 -9.88 -18.94
N TYR A 355 -3.80 -9.33 -20.16
CA TYR A 355 -4.91 -9.32 -21.11
C TYR A 355 -5.35 -10.74 -21.50
N LEU A 356 -4.40 -11.64 -21.80
CA LEU A 356 -4.70 -13.02 -22.17
C LEU A 356 -5.36 -13.80 -21.02
N HIS A 357 -4.87 -13.63 -19.77
CA HIS A 357 -5.49 -14.28 -18.61
C HIS A 357 -6.93 -13.78 -18.39
N ASN A 358 -7.17 -12.48 -18.45
CA ASN A 358 -8.51 -11.92 -18.26
C ASN A 358 -9.49 -12.33 -19.38
N GLN A 359 -9.03 -12.45 -20.63
CA GLN A 359 -9.87 -12.98 -21.71
C GLN A 359 -10.25 -14.45 -21.47
N LEU A 360 -9.34 -15.26 -20.95
CA LEU A 360 -9.61 -16.67 -20.67
C LEU A 360 -10.58 -16.84 -19.49
N GLU A 361 -10.45 -16.05 -18.43
CA GLU A 361 -11.40 -16.07 -17.30
C GLU A 361 -12.79 -15.57 -17.72
N GLY A 362 -12.87 -14.59 -18.61
CA GLY A 362 -14.13 -14.12 -19.20
C GLY A 362 -14.84 -15.16 -20.08
N ILE A 363 -14.09 -16.08 -20.71
CA ILE A 363 -14.64 -17.20 -21.49
C ILE A 363 -15.11 -18.35 -20.58
N LEU A 364 -14.46 -18.57 -19.43
CA LEU A 364 -14.80 -19.63 -18.48
C LEU A 364 -15.94 -19.25 -17.51
N SER A 365 -16.30 -17.96 -17.44
CA SER A 365 -17.38 -17.43 -16.62
C SER A 365 -18.70 -17.22 -17.38
N GLN A 366 -18.72 -17.55 -18.68
CA GLN A 366 -19.91 -17.68 -19.54
C GLN A 366 -20.23 -19.16 -19.75
#